data_AF-A0AAN6UNC8-F1
#
_entry.id   AF-A0AAN6UNC8-F1
#
_cell.length_a   1.000
_cell.length_b   1.000
_cell.length_c   1.000
_cell.angle_alpha   90.00
_cell.angle_beta   90.00
_cell.angle_gamma   90.00
#
_symmetry.space_group_name_H-M   'P 1'
#
loop_
_entity.id
_entity.type
_entity.pdbx_description
1 polymer ?
#
loop_
_entity_poly.entity_id
_entity_poly.type
_entity_poly.pdbx_seq_one_letter_code
_entity_poly.pdbx_strand_id
1 'polypeptide(L)'
;GCSDCLEYTNRDKYQTPLVDGYILQSPVSDREAALMFMPAEYLSKTIEVARDMIAKGLKDDAMPKALIPPIFETPITAYRWHSLAEMGGDDDYFSSDLSDSALAAACFGRVDKPVLIMPAGEDEMVPAAVDKAALLGRWMSFCKPGIAGELCGLVPGADRSVTQADA
;
A
#
# COMPACT_ATOMS: atom_id res chain seq x y z
N GLY A 1 3.18 -0.08 8.32
CA GLY A 1 3.29 -1.41 7.65
C GLY A 1 4.48 -1.38 6.71
N CYS A 2 4.58 -2.26 5.71
CA CYS A 2 5.67 -2.17 4.73
C CYS A 2 5.58 -0.94 3.80
N SER A 3 4.41 -0.28 3.76
CA SER A 3 4.21 1.07 3.19
C SER A 3 5.19 2.10 3.75
N ASP A 4 5.51 2.00 5.04
CA ASP A 4 6.37 2.96 5.75
C ASP A 4 7.80 2.90 5.20
N CYS A 5 8.24 1.75 4.67
CA CYS A 5 9.53 1.64 4.00
C CYS A 5 9.59 2.52 2.75
N LEU A 6 8.51 2.59 1.97
CA LEU A 6 8.47 3.45 0.77
C LEU A 6 8.36 4.92 1.16
N GLU A 7 7.52 5.28 2.14
CA GLU A 7 7.45 6.67 2.62
C GLU A 7 8.77 7.11 3.29
N TYR A 8 9.53 6.21 3.91
CA TYR A 8 10.87 6.50 4.45
C TYR A 8 11.87 6.95 3.37
N THR A 9 11.68 6.52 2.11
CA THR A 9 12.50 6.95 0.96
C THR A 9 12.17 8.38 0.50
N ASN A 10 11.13 9.01 1.05
CA ASN A 10 10.71 10.37 0.73
C ASN A 10 11.62 11.43 1.36
N ARG A 11 12.88 11.48 0.91
CA ARG A 11 13.92 12.36 1.49
C ARG A 11 13.67 13.85 1.27
N ASP A 12 12.86 14.21 0.28
CA ASP A 12 12.44 15.59 0.04
C ASP A 12 11.44 16.07 1.11
N LYS A 13 10.59 15.17 1.60
CA LYS A 13 9.59 15.44 2.65
C LYS A 13 10.19 15.28 4.05
N TYR A 14 11.07 14.31 4.25
CA TYR A 14 11.64 13.99 5.56
C TYR A 14 13.16 13.88 5.52
N GLN A 15 13.83 14.38 6.55
CA GLN A 15 15.27 14.17 6.75
C GLN A 15 15.54 12.81 7.40
N THR A 16 15.19 11.73 6.69
CA THR A 16 15.39 10.36 7.19
C THR A 16 16.87 9.97 7.20
N PRO A 17 17.36 9.32 8.27
CA PRO A 17 18.68 8.69 8.28
C PRO A 17 18.88 7.73 7.09
N LEU A 18 20.14 7.41 6.79
CA LEU A 18 20.46 6.39 5.81
C LEU A 18 20.27 5.00 6.45
N VAL A 19 19.71 4.08 5.66
CA VAL A 19 19.66 2.64 5.96
C VAL A 19 20.44 1.88 4.90
N ASP A 20 20.78 0.63 5.18
CA ASP A 20 21.52 -0.23 4.25
C ASP A 20 20.60 -0.99 3.28
N GLY A 21 19.31 -1.11 3.59
CA GLY A 21 18.33 -1.76 2.72
C GLY A 21 16.92 -1.78 3.33
N TYR A 22 15.97 -2.29 2.55
CA TYR A 22 14.55 -2.36 2.90
C TYR A 22 14.01 -3.77 2.70
N ILE A 23 13.06 -4.18 3.54
CA ILE A 23 12.34 -5.45 3.42
C ILE A 23 10.85 -5.15 3.43
N LEU A 24 10.16 -5.49 2.35
CA LEU A 24 8.72 -5.33 2.19
C LEU A 24 8.08 -6.72 2.19
N GLN A 25 7.61 -7.13 3.37
CA GLN A 25 6.81 -8.35 3.51
C GLN A 25 5.33 -8.03 3.26
N SER A 26 4.68 -8.87 2.46
CA SER A 26 3.26 -8.78 2.07
C SER A 26 2.77 -7.35 1.73
N PRO A 27 3.44 -6.65 0.79
CA PRO A 27 2.93 -5.37 0.28
C PRO A 27 1.57 -5.57 -0.40
N VAL A 28 0.58 -4.86 0.12
CA VAL A 28 -0.82 -4.92 -0.34
C VAL A 28 -1.40 -3.52 -0.31
N SER A 29 -2.26 -3.24 -1.29
CA SER A 29 -3.04 -2.00 -1.31
C SER A 29 -4.19 -2.06 -0.34
N ASP A 30 -4.20 -1.15 0.63
CA ASP A 30 -5.35 -0.95 1.53
C ASP A 30 -6.60 -0.49 0.76
N ARG A 31 -6.44 0.26 -0.35
CA ARG A 31 -7.53 0.68 -1.24
C ARG A 31 -8.19 -0.51 -1.94
N GLU A 32 -7.39 -1.37 -2.55
CA GLU A 32 -7.89 -2.57 -3.23
C GLU A 32 -8.43 -3.60 -2.24
N ALA A 33 -7.80 -3.73 -1.07
CA ALA A 33 -8.33 -4.50 0.04
C ALA A 33 -9.71 -3.99 0.46
N ALA A 34 -9.91 -2.67 0.60
CA ALA A 34 -11.22 -2.11 0.94
C ALA A 34 -12.29 -2.50 -0.08
N LEU A 35 -11.99 -2.51 -1.39
CA LEU A 35 -12.91 -2.94 -2.46
C LEU A 35 -13.34 -4.41 -2.35
N MET A 36 -12.63 -5.24 -1.58
CA MET A 36 -13.05 -6.62 -1.31
C MET A 36 -14.17 -6.70 -0.26
N PHE A 37 -14.28 -5.69 0.62
CA PHE A 37 -15.25 -5.67 1.73
C PHE A 37 -16.41 -4.68 1.52
N MET A 38 -16.36 -3.87 0.46
CA MET A 38 -17.43 -2.94 0.11
C MET A 38 -17.51 -2.68 -1.40
N PRO A 39 -18.70 -2.35 -1.93
CA PRO A 39 -18.85 -1.92 -3.33
C PRO A 39 -18.07 -0.64 -3.64
N ALA A 40 -17.64 -0.49 -4.89
CA ALA A 40 -16.87 0.67 -5.36
C ALA A 40 -17.62 2.01 -5.17
N GLU A 41 -18.94 2.00 -5.37
CA GLU A 41 -19.79 3.18 -5.16
C GLU A 41 -19.83 3.56 -3.67
N TYR A 42 -19.79 2.56 -2.79
CA TYR A 42 -19.75 2.80 -1.36
C TYR A 42 -18.39 3.37 -0.96
N LEU A 43 -17.28 2.77 -1.41
CA LEU A 43 -15.94 3.29 -1.19
C LEU A 43 -15.84 4.76 -1.62
N SER A 44 -16.33 5.09 -2.81
CA SER A 44 -16.34 6.46 -3.35
C SER A 44 -17.04 7.44 -2.40
N LYS A 45 -18.21 7.07 -1.86
CA LYS A 45 -18.94 7.86 -0.86
C LYS A 45 -18.14 8.06 0.43
N THR A 46 -17.44 7.03 0.91
CA THR A 46 -16.63 7.16 2.13
C THR A 46 -15.49 8.15 1.94
N ILE A 47 -14.90 8.19 0.75
CA ILE A 47 -13.81 9.11 0.42
C ILE A 47 -14.34 10.55 0.27
N GLU A 48 -15.51 10.74 -0.35
CA GLU A 48 -16.16 12.05 -0.41
C GLU A 48 -16.42 12.63 0.98
N VAL A 49 -16.88 11.80 1.93
CA VAL A 49 -17.07 12.23 3.33
C VAL A 49 -15.74 12.62 3.97
N ALA A 50 -14.68 11.84 3.76
CA ALA A 50 -13.36 12.19 4.28
C ALA A 50 -12.84 13.51 3.68
N ARG A 51 -13.01 13.74 2.38
CA ARG A 51 -12.66 15.00 1.71
C ARG A 51 -13.42 16.19 2.29
N ASP A 52 -14.72 16.05 2.51
CA ASP A 52 -15.55 17.10 3.11
C ASP A 52 -15.13 17.41 4.56
N MET A 53 -14.84 16.38 5.36
CA MET A 53 -14.30 16.56 6.72
C MET A 53 -12.95 17.29 6.71
N ILE A 54 -12.03 16.90 5.82
CA ILE A 54 -10.73 17.57 5.66
C ILE A 54 -10.92 19.04 5.26
N ALA A 55 -11.79 19.32 4.29
CA ALA A 55 -12.09 20.69 3.85
C ALA A 55 -12.68 21.57 4.97
N LYS A 56 -13.39 20.96 5.93
CA LYS A 56 -13.93 21.63 7.13
C LYS A 56 -12.93 21.76 8.28
N GLY A 57 -11.69 21.31 8.10
CA GLY A 57 -10.66 21.34 9.15
C GLY A 57 -10.77 20.20 10.18
N LEU A 58 -11.59 19.18 9.89
CA LEU A 58 -11.84 18.01 10.76
C LEU A 58 -11.00 16.80 10.33
N LYS A 59 -9.78 17.04 9.84
CA LYS A 59 -8.93 16.00 9.27
C LYS A 59 -8.50 14.93 10.31
N ASP A 60 -8.36 15.35 11.57
CA ASP A 60 -7.91 14.52 12.69
C ASP A 60 -9.09 13.89 13.45
N ASP A 61 -10.32 14.21 13.06
CA ASP A 61 -11.54 13.63 13.62
C ASP A 61 -11.79 12.24 13.04
N ALA A 62 -12.35 11.35 13.86
CA ALA A 62 -12.67 9.99 13.44
C ALA A 62 -13.78 9.97 12.38
N MET A 63 -13.58 9.18 11.33
CA MET A 63 -14.63 8.85 10.37
C MET A 63 -15.79 8.13 11.07
N PRO A 64 -17.06 8.36 10.65
CA PRO A 64 -18.18 7.58 11.13
C PRO A 64 -17.92 6.08 10.90
N LYS A 65 -17.99 5.26 11.96
CA LYS A 65 -17.69 3.81 11.89
C LYS A 65 -18.47 3.08 10.79
N ALA A 66 -19.71 3.49 10.51
CA ALA A 66 -20.53 2.89 9.45
C ALA A 66 -19.95 3.09 8.04
N LEU A 67 -19.10 4.10 7.84
CA LEU A 67 -18.43 4.43 6.58
C LEU A 67 -17.04 3.80 6.46
N ILE A 68 -16.64 2.93 7.39
CA ILE A 68 -15.32 2.28 7.38
C ILE A 68 -15.53 0.77 7.17
N PRO A 69 -14.73 0.10 6.31
CA PRO A 69 -14.89 -1.33 6.09
C PRO A 69 -14.63 -2.11 7.38
N PRO A 70 -15.33 -3.25 7.59
CA PRO A 70 -15.21 -4.02 8.84
C PRO A 70 -13.80 -4.56 9.11
N ILE A 71 -12.95 -4.69 8.09
CA ILE A 71 -11.54 -5.08 8.25
C ILE A 71 -10.72 -4.05 9.05
N PHE A 72 -11.16 -2.78 9.08
CA PHE A 72 -10.53 -1.73 9.88
C PHE A 72 -11.23 -1.64 11.24
N GLU A 73 -10.75 -2.42 12.20
CA GLU A 73 -11.34 -2.51 13.54
C GLU A 73 -11.06 -1.29 14.44
N THR A 74 -10.03 -0.51 14.10
CA THR A 74 -9.60 0.67 14.88
C THR A 74 -10.21 1.96 14.31
N PRO A 75 -10.60 2.92 15.18
CA PRO A 75 -11.02 4.24 14.70
C PRO A 75 -9.95 4.87 13.82
N ILE A 76 -10.37 5.34 12.65
CA ILE A 76 -9.51 5.96 11.66
C ILE A 76 -9.94 7.41 11.45
N THR A 77 -8.98 8.32 11.38
CA THR A 77 -9.27 9.74 11.13
C THR A 77 -9.66 9.97 9.67
N ALA A 78 -10.34 11.09 9.38
CA ALA A 78 -10.68 11.47 8.01
C ALA A 78 -9.44 11.54 7.11
N TYR A 79 -8.33 12.12 7.59
CA TYR A 79 -7.07 12.17 6.84
C TYR A 79 -6.52 10.77 6.56
N ARG A 80 -6.43 9.91 7.59
CA ARG A 80 -5.85 8.57 7.42
C ARG A 80 -6.70 7.71 6.49
N TRP A 81 -8.02 7.79 6.57
CA TRP A 81 -8.90 7.07 5.64
C TRP A 81 -8.74 7.58 4.20
N HIS A 82 -8.74 8.90 3.99
CA HIS A 82 -8.49 9.47 2.66
C HIS A 82 -7.14 9.01 2.10
N SER A 83 -6.09 9.03 2.91
CA SER A 83 -4.74 8.62 2.53
C SER A 83 -4.67 7.16 2.06
N LEU A 84 -5.45 6.27 2.71
CA LEU A 84 -5.53 4.85 2.38
C LEU A 84 -6.43 4.54 1.18
N ALA A 85 -7.58 5.21 1.11
CA ALA A 85 -8.69 4.79 0.25
C ALA A 85 -8.75 5.55 -1.09
N GLU A 86 -8.20 6.76 -1.17
CA GLU A 86 -8.18 7.54 -2.39
C GLU A 86 -7.12 7.01 -3.37
N MET A 87 -7.46 7.00 -4.66
CA MET A 87 -6.49 6.74 -5.74
C MET A 87 -5.34 7.74 -5.66
N GLY A 88 -4.12 7.24 -5.45
CA GLY A 88 -2.94 8.09 -5.30
C GLY A 88 -2.96 8.93 -4.01
N GLY A 89 -3.67 8.49 -2.98
CA GLY A 89 -3.54 9.02 -1.62
C GLY A 89 -2.11 8.83 -1.07
N ASP A 90 -1.78 9.50 0.03
CA ASP A 90 -0.41 9.51 0.56
C ASP A 90 0.09 8.12 1.02
N ASP A 91 -0.79 7.13 1.16
CA ASP A 91 -0.46 5.75 1.50
C ASP A 91 -0.74 4.74 0.37
N ASP A 92 -1.16 5.22 -0.81
CA ASP A 92 -1.46 4.37 -1.96
C ASP A 92 -0.20 4.03 -2.77
N TYR A 93 0.62 3.12 -2.23
CA TYR A 93 1.90 2.71 -2.85
C TYR A 93 1.83 1.43 -3.68
N PHE A 94 0.81 0.60 -3.43
CA PHE A 94 0.79 -0.79 -3.88
C PHE A 94 -0.39 -1.12 -4.79
N SER A 95 -1.29 -0.17 -5.08
CA SER A 95 -2.44 -0.51 -5.93
C SER A 95 -2.01 -0.92 -7.33
N SER A 96 -2.65 -1.98 -7.83
CA SER A 96 -2.31 -2.57 -9.13
C SER A 96 -2.56 -1.64 -10.32
N ASP A 97 -3.46 -0.66 -10.13
CA ASP A 97 -3.91 0.31 -11.13
C ASP A 97 -3.21 1.68 -11.06
N LEU A 98 -2.18 1.86 -10.20
CA LEU A 98 -1.38 3.08 -10.17
C LEU A 98 -0.74 3.36 -11.53
N SER A 99 -0.57 4.64 -11.90
CA SER A 99 0.14 4.99 -13.12
C SER A 99 1.65 4.75 -13.01
N ASP A 100 2.30 4.52 -14.14
CA ASP A 100 3.77 4.40 -14.20
C ASP A 100 4.47 5.64 -13.65
N SER A 101 3.90 6.84 -13.87
CA SER A 101 4.42 8.07 -13.29
C SER A 101 4.36 8.10 -11.77
N ALA A 102 3.29 7.57 -11.15
CA ALA A 102 3.17 7.47 -9.70
C ALA A 102 4.17 6.44 -9.14
N LEU A 103 4.33 5.30 -9.81
CA LEU A 103 5.30 4.27 -9.40
C LEU A 103 6.74 4.80 -9.46
N ALA A 104 7.08 5.57 -10.50
CA ALA A 104 8.39 6.18 -10.67
C ALA A 104 8.66 7.33 -9.69
N ALA A 105 7.71 8.25 -9.53
CA ALA A 105 7.94 9.48 -8.77
C ALA A 105 7.70 9.33 -7.26
N ALA A 106 6.74 8.50 -6.87
CA ALA A 106 6.23 8.43 -5.50
C ALA A 106 6.31 7.02 -4.89
N CYS A 107 6.77 5.99 -5.60
CA CYS A 107 6.88 4.64 -5.03
C CYS A 107 8.29 4.06 -5.23
N PHE A 108 8.41 3.00 -6.03
CA PHE A 108 9.60 2.20 -6.22
C PHE A 108 10.76 2.94 -6.90
N GLY A 109 10.49 3.98 -7.70
CA GLY A 109 11.56 4.80 -8.31
C GLY A 109 12.35 5.65 -7.30
N ARG A 110 11.81 5.85 -6.09
CA ARG A 110 12.49 6.54 -4.99
C ARG A 110 13.47 5.64 -4.22
N VAL A 111 13.33 4.32 -4.34
CA VAL A 111 14.15 3.36 -3.58
C VAL A 111 15.61 3.46 -4.01
N ASP A 112 16.47 3.81 -3.05
CA ASP A 112 17.88 4.17 -3.24
C ASP A 112 18.87 3.15 -2.66
N LYS A 113 18.35 2.09 -2.02
CA LYS A 113 19.12 1.02 -1.38
C LYS A 113 18.52 -0.33 -1.75
N PRO A 114 19.29 -1.43 -1.66
CA PRO A 114 18.78 -2.78 -1.91
C PRO A 114 17.44 -3.02 -1.23
N VAL A 115 16.49 -3.57 -1.97
CA VAL A 115 15.14 -3.88 -1.48
C VAL A 115 14.81 -5.34 -1.75
N LEU A 116 14.25 -5.99 -0.73
CA LEU A 116 13.68 -7.32 -0.81
C LEU A 116 12.15 -7.18 -0.76
N ILE A 117 11.47 -7.51 -1.85
CA ILE A 117 10.01 -7.45 -1.96
C ILE A 117 9.47 -8.89 -1.96
N MET A 118 8.65 -9.20 -0.97
CA MET A 118 8.15 -10.56 -0.71
C MET A 118 6.63 -10.55 -0.54
N PRO A 119 5.84 -10.49 -1.64
CA PRO A 119 4.41 -10.65 -1.54
C PRO A 119 4.06 -12.10 -1.18
N ALA A 120 3.12 -12.29 -0.25
CA ALA A 120 2.61 -13.60 0.10
C ALA A 120 1.79 -14.20 -1.06
N GLY A 121 2.10 -15.43 -1.45
CA GLY A 121 1.47 -16.11 -2.59
C GLY A 121 -0.03 -16.29 -2.40
N GLU A 122 -0.45 -16.63 -1.19
CA GLU A 122 -1.84 -16.85 -0.81
C GLU A 122 -2.44 -15.68 0.00
N ASP A 123 -1.82 -14.49 -0.04
CA ASP A 123 -2.33 -13.28 0.65
C ASP A 123 -3.80 -13.02 0.28
N GLU A 124 -4.66 -13.14 1.29
CA GLU A 124 -6.10 -13.03 1.26
C GLU A 124 -6.61 -11.59 1.16
N MET A 125 -5.73 -10.60 1.31
CA MET A 125 -6.02 -9.17 1.22
C MET A 125 -5.75 -8.60 -0.16
N VAL A 126 -5.30 -9.43 -1.11
CA VAL A 126 -5.12 -9.05 -2.52
C VAL A 126 -6.31 -9.57 -3.34
N PRO A 127 -6.98 -8.73 -4.14
CA PRO A 127 -8.09 -9.20 -4.97
C PRO A 127 -7.65 -10.33 -5.91
N ALA A 128 -8.47 -11.38 -6.03
CA ALA A 128 -8.14 -12.57 -6.83
C ALA A 128 -7.90 -12.28 -8.33
N ALA A 129 -8.40 -11.14 -8.83
CA ALA A 129 -8.18 -10.70 -10.21
C ALA A 129 -6.77 -10.11 -10.46
N VAL A 130 -6.02 -9.78 -9.41
CA VAL A 130 -4.68 -9.21 -9.51
C VAL A 130 -3.65 -10.32 -9.72
N ASP A 131 -2.92 -10.25 -10.82
CA ASP A 131 -1.74 -11.09 -11.06
C ASP A 131 -0.57 -10.58 -10.20
N LYS A 132 -0.35 -11.22 -9.04
CA LYS A 132 0.68 -10.85 -8.07
C LYS A 132 2.10 -10.94 -8.66
N ALA A 133 2.37 -11.89 -9.57
CA ALA A 133 3.68 -12.06 -10.18
C ALA A 133 3.95 -10.94 -11.19
N ALA A 134 2.96 -10.63 -12.05
CA ALA A 134 3.04 -9.51 -12.97
C ALA A 134 3.17 -8.17 -12.23
N LEU A 135 2.42 -8.00 -11.13
CA LEU A 135 2.46 -6.79 -10.31
C LEU A 135 3.83 -6.61 -9.63
N LEU A 136 4.41 -7.68 -9.06
CA LEU A 136 5.77 -7.66 -8.51
C LEU A 136 6.78 -7.27 -9.60
N GLY A 137 6.71 -7.91 -10.77
CA GLY A 137 7.59 -7.57 -11.91
C GLY A 137 7.46 -6.10 -12.33
N ARG A 138 6.23 -5.57 -12.32
CA ARG A 138 5.97 -4.16 -12.60
C ARG A 138 6.64 -3.25 -11.56
N TRP A 139 6.47 -3.50 -10.27
CA TRP A 139 7.13 -2.72 -9.21
C TRP A 139 8.66 -2.74 -9.33
N MET A 140 9.24 -3.93 -9.54
CA MET A 140 10.68 -4.09 -9.71
C MET A 140 11.22 -3.30 -10.90
N SER A 141 10.44 -3.17 -11.98
CA SER A 141 10.85 -2.42 -13.18
C SER A 141 11.03 -0.91 -12.96
N PHE A 142 10.42 -0.36 -11.91
CA PHE A 142 10.61 1.05 -11.51
C PHE A 142 11.79 1.26 -10.56
N CYS A 143 12.33 0.20 -9.97
CA CYS A 143 13.55 0.29 -9.18
C CYS A 143 14.76 0.57 -10.08
N LYS A 144 15.77 1.28 -9.57
CA LYS A 144 17.04 1.46 -10.31
C LYS A 144 17.73 0.09 -10.49
N PRO A 145 18.52 -0.10 -11.57
CA PRO A 145 19.23 -1.36 -11.80
C PRO A 145 20.04 -1.81 -10.57
N GLY A 146 19.86 -3.06 -10.14
CA GLY A 146 20.54 -3.66 -8.99
C GLY A 146 19.92 -3.35 -7.62
N ILE A 147 18.84 -2.56 -7.55
CA ILE A 147 18.14 -2.26 -6.29
C ILE A 147 17.19 -3.39 -5.87
N ALA A 148 16.31 -3.82 -6.78
CA ALA A 148 15.48 -5.01 -6.60
C ALA A 148 16.15 -6.19 -7.33
N GLY A 149 16.57 -7.20 -6.57
CA GLY A 149 17.34 -8.34 -7.08
C GLY A 149 16.52 -9.63 -7.23
N GLU A 150 17.21 -10.70 -7.63
CA GLU A 150 16.64 -12.05 -7.86
C GLU A 150 16.02 -12.69 -6.62
N LEU A 151 16.32 -12.16 -5.43
CA LEU A 151 15.72 -12.62 -4.17
C LEU A 151 14.31 -12.08 -3.95
N CYS A 152 13.87 -11.06 -4.71
CA CYS A 152 12.47 -10.64 -4.69
C CYS A 152 11.61 -11.71 -5.35
N GLY A 153 10.50 -12.05 -4.72
CA GLY A 153 9.66 -13.14 -5.21
C GLY A 153 8.41 -13.32 -4.37
N LEU A 154 7.43 -14.01 -4.95
CA LEU A 154 6.28 -14.49 -4.19
C LEU A 154 6.76 -15.55 -3.20
N VAL A 155 6.29 -15.47 -1.95
CA VAL A 155 6.49 -16.51 -0.95
C VAL A 155 5.40 -17.57 -1.16
N PRO A 156 5.71 -18.77 -1.70
CA PRO A 156 4.69 -19.76 -2.05
C PRO A 156 3.96 -20.29 -0.81
N GLY A 157 2.64 -20.44 -0.87
CA GLY A 157 1.85 -20.96 0.25
C GLY A 157 1.67 -20.02 1.44
N ALA A 158 2.46 -18.94 1.54
CA ALA A 158 2.31 -17.97 2.62
C ALA A 158 0.99 -17.21 2.51
N ASP A 159 0.27 -17.14 3.62
CA ASP A 159 -0.77 -16.14 3.86
C ASP A 159 -0.14 -14.80 4.23
N ARG A 160 -0.97 -13.76 4.41
CA ARG A 160 -0.48 -12.41 4.74
C ARG A 160 0.44 -12.38 5.97
N SER A 161 0.12 -13.18 6.98
CA SER A 161 0.79 -13.16 8.29
C SER A 161 1.88 -14.22 8.45
N VAL A 162 2.15 -14.99 7.39
CA VAL A 162 3.08 -16.13 7.37
C VAL A 162 2.80 -17.09 8.55
N THR A 163 1.55 -17.52 8.69
CA THR A 163 1.14 -18.38 9.81
C THR A 163 1.55 -19.84 9.65
N GLN A 164 1.84 -20.25 8.41
CA GLN A 164 2.27 -21.60 8.08
C GLN A 164 3.79 -21.72 8.29
N ALA A 165 4.22 -22.69 9.11
CA ALA A 165 5.62 -22.87 9.48
C ALA A 165 6.53 -23.32 8.31
N ASP A 166 5.94 -23.86 7.25
CA ASP A 166 6.65 -24.40 6.07
C ASP A 166 6.53 -23.50 4.83
N ALA A 167 5.95 -22.30 4.98
CA ALA A 167 5.83 -21.29 3.92
C ALA A 167 7.04 -20.34 3.86
#